data_AF-A0A966YQH5-F1
#
_entry.id   AF-A0A966YQH5-F1
#
_cell.length_a   1.000
_cell.length_b   1.000
_cell.length_c   1.000
_cell.angle_alpha   90.00
_cell.angle_beta   90.00
_cell.angle_gamma   90.00
#
_symmetry.space_group_name_H-M   'P 1'
#
loop_
_entity.id
_entity.type
_entity.pdbx_description
1 polymer ?
#
loop_
_entity_poly.entity_id
_entity_poly.type
_entity_poly.pdbx_seq_one_letter_code
_entity_poly.pdbx_strand_id
1 'polypeptide(L)'
;LPFTAGIIVFAGVASQLLPKFGPKPLMVPGLVAAAVGLLLLTRITPETSYVTHVLPSLLIMSSGMALVFIPLSTTSLHGVGNRDAGVASALLNTSQQVGGSLGTALLNTIAATAATSYMTSNPDKTPPFGITHGFTVAFTVSAALLLVGAVVLFFFINIGKEAVVETEGAIAH
;
A
#
# COMPACT_ATOMS: atom_id res chain seq x y z
N LEU A 1 -4.71 2.92 -16.01
CA LEU A 1 -3.87 4.09 -15.66
C LEU A 1 -4.33 4.96 -14.48
N PRO A 2 -5.60 4.97 -14.00
CA PRO A 2 -5.99 5.91 -12.94
C PRO A 2 -5.26 5.69 -11.61
N PHE A 3 -4.90 4.44 -11.30
CA PHE A 3 -4.07 4.13 -10.12
C PHE A 3 -2.70 4.82 -10.20
N THR A 4 -1.99 4.67 -11.31
CA THR A 4 -0.68 5.33 -11.53
C THR A 4 -0.79 6.85 -11.51
N ALA A 5 -1.84 7.41 -12.13
CA ALA A 5 -2.09 8.85 -12.09
C ALA A 5 -2.29 9.35 -10.65
N GLY A 6 -3.05 8.61 -9.84
CA GLY A 6 -3.21 8.91 -8.42
C GLY A 6 -1.89 8.89 -7.66
N ILE A 7 -1.03 7.88 -7.89
CA ILE A 7 0.30 7.83 -7.29
C ILE A 7 1.12 9.09 -7.65
N ILE A 8 1.17 9.47 -8.93
CA ILE A 8 1.96 10.62 -9.39
C ILE A 8 1.49 11.91 -8.73
N VAL A 9 0.18 12.16 -8.70
CA VAL A 9 -0.39 13.37 -8.10
C VAL A 9 -0.11 13.42 -6.59
N PHE A 10 -0.37 12.31 -5.89
CA PHE A 10 -0.21 12.27 -4.43
C PHE A 10 1.25 12.11 -3.97
N ALA A 11 2.16 11.67 -4.83
CA ALA A 11 3.59 11.68 -4.53
C ALA A 11 4.10 13.11 -4.33
N GLY A 12 3.66 14.06 -5.16
CA GLY A 12 3.98 15.48 -4.97
C GLY A 12 3.47 16.02 -3.62
N VAL A 13 2.25 15.63 -3.24
CA VAL A 13 1.67 15.98 -1.93
C VAL A 13 2.47 15.35 -0.79
N ALA A 14 2.82 14.07 -0.89
CA ALA A 14 3.60 13.37 0.12
C ALA A 14 4.98 14.02 0.32
N SER A 15 5.68 14.38 -0.76
CA SER A 15 6.98 15.05 -0.70
C SER A 15 6.92 16.42 -0.05
N GLN A 16 5.83 17.17 -0.20
CA GLN A 16 5.66 18.47 0.45
C GLN A 16 5.24 18.37 1.92
N LEU A 17 4.49 17.32 2.27
CA LEU A 17 4.01 17.10 3.63
C LEU A 17 5.07 16.44 4.52
N LEU A 18 5.96 15.63 3.94
CA LEU A 18 6.95 14.85 4.69
C LEU A 18 7.88 15.73 5.54
N PRO A 19 8.49 16.82 5.02
CA PRO A 19 9.31 17.72 5.84
C PRO A 19 8.51 18.42 6.95
N LYS A 20 7.21 18.67 6.74
CA LYS A 20 6.36 19.44 7.66
C LYS A 20 5.83 18.60 8.83
N PHE A 21 5.41 17.38 8.54
CA PHE A 21 4.71 16.51 9.50
C PHE A 21 5.55 15.32 9.98
N GLY A 22 6.61 14.96 9.25
CA GLY A 22 7.41 13.77 9.50
C GLY A 22 6.74 12.49 8.94
N PRO A 23 7.43 11.33 9.03
CA PRO A 23 7.00 10.11 8.35
C PRO A 23 5.77 9.46 8.99
N LYS A 24 5.75 9.32 10.32
CA LYS A 24 4.68 8.60 11.04
C LYS A 24 3.27 9.19 10.80
N PRO A 25 3.04 10.51 10.89
CA PRO A 25 1.71 11.09 10.67
C PRO A 25 1.23 11.04 9.22
N LEU A 26 2.10 10.68 8.26
CA LEU A 26 1.71 10.48 6.86
C LEU A 26 1.44 9.01 6.55
N MET A 27 2.31 8.13 7.02
CA MET A 27 2.24 6.72 6.67
C MET A 27 1.06 6.01 7.36
N VAL A 28 0.73 6.34 8.62
CA VAL A 28 -0.39 5.70 9.32
C VAL A 28 -1.73 6.02 8.63
N PRO A 29 -2.10 7.29 8.38
CA PRO A 29 -3.32 7.59 7.63
C PRO A 29 -3.26 7.07 6.19
N GLY A 30 -2.08 7.05 5.57
CA GLY A 30 -1.88 6.49 4.23
C GLY A 30 -2.22 4.99 4.14
N LEU A 31 -1.75 4.19 5.10
CA LEU A 31 -2.09 2.77 5.19
C LEU A 31 -3.58 2.54 5.46
N VAL A 32 -4.19 3.36 6.32
CA VAL A 32 -5.63 3.31 6.58
C VAL A 32 -6.42 3.68 5.32
N ALA A 33 -6.03 4.74 4.61
CA ALA A 33 -6.67 5.15 3.35
C ALA A 33 -6.54 4.07 2.28
N ALA A 34 -5.37 3.43 2.16
CA ALA A 34 -5.16 2.32 1.24
C ALA A 34 -6.04 1.10 1.59
N ALA A 35 -6.17 0.78 2.88
CA ALA A 35 -7.08 -0.27 3.35
C ALA A 35 -8.55 0.07 3.05
N VAL A 36 -8.98 1.32 3.27
CA VAL A 36 -10.33 1.78 2.90
C VAL A 36 -10.55 1.65 1.40
N GLY A 37 -9.58 2.03 0.56
CA GLY A 37 -9.66 1.85 -0.89
C GLY A 37 -9.88 0.39 -1.29
N LEU A 38 -9.16 -0.55 -0.69
CA LEU A 38 -9.36 -1.99 -0.89
C LEU A 38 -10.74 -2.47 -0.42
N LEU A 39 -11.21 -2.01 0.73
CA LEU A 39 -12.55 -2.35 1.24
C LEU A 39 -13.68 -1.74 0.42
N LEU A 40 -13.45 -0.65 -0.30
CA LEU A 40 -14.42 -0.15 -1.26
C LEU A 40 -14.47 -1.03 -2.51
N LEU A 41 -13.32 -1.60 -2.94
CA LEU A 41 -13.28 -2.54 -4.05
C LEU A 41 -14.03 -3.86 -3.76
N THR A 42 -14.13 -4.29 -2.50
CA THR A 42 -14.92 -5.48 -2.14
C THR A 42 -16.42 -5.31 -2.35
N ARG A 43 -16.90 -4.06 -2.44
CA ARG A 43 -18.32 -3.73 -2.65
C ARG A 43 -18.69 -3.62 -4.13
N ILE A 44 -17.76 -3.81 -5.06
CA ILE A 44 -18.04 -3.72 -6.49
C ILE A 44 -18.89 -4.92 -6.92
N THR A 45 -20.05 -4.63 -7.49
CA THR A 45 -20.92 -5.61 -8.15
C THR A 45 -20.86 -5.47 -9.67
N PRO A 46 -21.31 -6.47 -10.45
CA PRO A 46 -21.30 -6.42 -11.92
C PRO A 46 -22.10 -5.24 -12.51
N GLU A 47 -23.08 -4.72 -11.78
CA GLU A 47 -23.93 -3.58 -12.18
C GLU A 47 -23.29 -2.21 -11.86
N THR A 48 -22.11 -2.20 -11.23
CA THR A 48 -21.53 -0.98 -10.67
C THR A 48 -20.87 -0.12 -11.75
N SER A 49 -21.21 1.17 -11.77
CA SER A 49 -20.56 2.14 -12.67
C SER A 49 -19.09 2.37 -12.29
N TYR A 50 -18.21 2.23 -13.29
CA TYR A 50 -16.77 2.40 -13.15
C TYR A 50 -16.39 3.76 -12.55
N VAL A 51 -17.05 4.83 -12.99
CA VAL A 51 -16.69 6.21 -12.63
C VAL A 51 -17.04 6.54 -11.18
N THR A 52 -18.08 5.91 -10.62
CA THR A 52 -18.60 6.25 -9.30
C THR A 52 -18.03 5.40 -8.16
N HIS A 53 -17.60 4.18 -8.45
CA HIS A 53 -17.13 3.25 -7.41
C HIS A 53 -15.71 2.79 -7.65
N VAL A 54 -15.38 2.34 -8.87
CA VAL A 54 -14.05 1.80 -9.18
C VAL A 54 -13.01 2.92 -9.17
N LEU A 55 -13.28 4.01 -9.89
CA LEU A 55 -12.35 5.13 -10.03
C LEU A 55 -12.02 5.78 -8.68
N PRO A 56 -13.00 6.15 -7.81
CA PRO A 56 -12.69 6.74 -6.51
C PRO A 56 -11.96 5.77 -5.59
N SER A 57 -12.30 4.48 -5.61
CA SER A 57 -11.60 3.46 -4.81
C SER A 57 -10.13 3.34 -5.21
N LEU A 58 -9.84 3.34 -6.52
CA LEU A 58 -8.47 3.33 -7.04
C LEU A 58 -7.71 4.60 -6.69
N LEU A 59 -8.36 5.77 -6.72
CA LEU A 59 -7.74 7.04 -6.35
C LEU A 59 -7.45 7.11 -4.84
N ILE A 60 -8.39 6.68 -4.00
CA ILE A 60 -8.18 6.58 -2.55
C ILE A 60 -7.04 5.60 -2.24
N MET A 61 -7.07 4.41 -2.86
CA MET A 61 -6.02 3.41 -2.67
C MET A 61 -4.65 3.95 -3.07
N SER A 62 -4.52 4.50 -4.29
CA SER A 62 -3.25 5.05 -4.78
C SER A 62 -2.75 6.23 -3.95
N SER A 63 -3.64 7.13 -3.50
CA SER A 63 -3.27 8.24 -2.63
C SER A 63 -2.65 7.75 -1.31
N GLY A 64 -3.27 6.75 -0.69
CA GLY A 64 -2.77 6.11 0.52
C GLY A 64 -1.40 5.46 0.30
N MET A 65 -1.26 4.72 -0.81
CA MET A 65 0.02 4.08 -1.15
C MET A 65 1.14 5.10 -1.39
N ALA A 66 0.87 6.25 -2.03
CA ALA A 66 1.86 7.31 -2.25
C ALA A 66 2.34 7.92 -0.92
N LEU A 67 1.42 8.15 0.03
CA LEU A 67 1.71 8.66 1.37
C LEU A 67 2.53 7.68 2.23
N VAL A 68 2.62 6.41 1.83
CA VAL A 68 3.42 5.38 2.50
C VAL A 68 4.77 5.22 1.81
N PHE A 69 4.80 4.99 0.50
CA PHE A 69 6.03 4.66 -0.22
C PHE A 69 7.07 5.78 -0.21
N ILE A 70 6.63 7.04 -0.33
CA ILE A 70 7.54 8.19 -0.35
C ILE A 70 8.24 8.34 1.01
N PRO A 71 7.52 8.49 2.15
CA PRO A 71 8.18 8.57 3.45
C PRO A 71 8.95 7.30 3.83
N LEU A 72 8.45 6.11 3.45
CA LEU A 72 9.13 4.85 3.75
C LEU A 72 10.54 4.86 3.16
N SER A 73 10.66 5.18 1.86
CA SER A 73 11.93 5.13 1.15
C SER A 73 12.92 6.14 1.71
N THR A 74 12.48 7.37 1.96
CA THR A 74 13.32 8.43 2.56
C THR A 74 13.75 8.06 3.98
N THR A 75 12.82 7.57 4.80
CA THR A 75 13.07 7.24 6.21
C THR A 75 13.96 6.00 6.35
N SER A 76 13.82 5.01 5.48
CA SER A 76 14.64 3.80 5.49
C SER A 76 16.11 4.05 5.14
N LEU A 77 16.40 5.12 4.41
CA LEU A 77 17.77 5.50 4.02
C LEU A 77 18.32 6.63 4.89
N HIS A 78 17.50 7.18 5.79
CA HIS A 78 17.90 8.28 6.65
C HIS A 78 19.00 7.85 7.64
N GLY A 79 20.01 8.72 7.84
CA GLY A 79 21.14 8.48 8.74
C GLY A 79 22.18 7.48 8.22
N VAL A 80 22.01 6.95 7.00
CA VAL A 80 23.00 6.05 6.38
C VAL A 80 24.14 6.88 5.79
N GLY A 81 25.38 6.59 6.19
CA GLY A 81 26.56 7.27 5.64
C GLY A 81 26.78 6.96 4.15
N ASN A 82 27.44 7.88 3.43
CA ASN A 82 27.67 7.75 1.98
C ASN A 82 28.34 6.43 1.56
N ARG A 83 29.17 5.84 2.44
CA ARG A 83 29.85 4.56 2.17
C ARG A 83 28.91 3.36 2.18
N ASP A 84 27.80 3.45 2.92
CA ASP A 84 26.84 2.36 3.13
C ASP A 84 25.51 2.60 2.38
N ALA A 85 25.31 3.77 1.78
CA ALA A 85 24.09 4.15 1.05
C ALA A 85 23.73 3.15 -0.06
N GLY A 86 24.74 2.63 -0.78
CA GLY A 86 24.54 1.60 -1.80
C GLY A 86 24.02 0.29 -1.20
N VAL A 87 24.55 -0.13 -0.05
CA VAL A 87 24.13 -1.35 0.64
C VAL A 87 22.72 -1.18 1.21
N ALA A 88 22.43 -0.05 1.85
CA ALA A 88 21.10 0.24 2.39
C ALA A 88 20.03 0.29 1.29
N SER A 89 20.32 0.91 0.15
CA SER A 89 19.42 0.93 -1.01
C SER A 89 19.22 -0.48 -1.59
N ALA A 90 20.29 -1.28 -1.69
CA ALA A 90 20.18 -2.67 -2.14
C ALA A 90 19.31 -3.52 -1.20
N LEU A 91 19.46 -3.34 0.12
CA LEU A 91 18.64 -4.01 1.13
C LEU A 91 17.18 -3.57 1.04
N LEU A 92 16.91 -2.28 0.86
CA LEU A 92 15.56 -1.76 0.69
C LEU A 92 14.89 -2.35 -0.56
N ASN A 93 15.57 -2.32 -1.70
CA ASN A 93 15.06 -2.89 -2.95
C ASN A 93 14.83 -4.41 -2.84
N THR A 94 15.77 -5.14 -2.23
CA THR A 94 15.63 -6.58 -2.00
C THR A 94 14.43 -6.87 -1.09
N SER A 95 14.28 -6.11 -0.01
CA SER A 95 13.13 -6.26 0.90
C SER A 95 11.81 -5.99 0.19
N GLN A 96 11.76 -4.99 -0.70
CA GLN A 96 10.56 -4.71 -1.51
C GLN A 96 10.27 -5.82 -2.52
N GLN A 97 11.28 -6.37 -3.20
CA GLN A 97 11.08 -7.47 -4.15
C GLN A 97 10.64 -8.76 -3.45
N VAL A 98 11.27 -9.09 -2.31
CA VAL A 98 10.88 -10.24 -1.48
C VAL A 98 9.47 -10.05 -0.94
N GLY A 99 9.15 -8.88 -0.38
CA GLY A 99 7.81 -8.57 0.10
C GLY A 99 6.76 -8.60 -1.01
N GLY A 100 7.07 -8.05 -2.19
CA GLY A 100 6.17 -8.03 -3.35
C GLY A 100 5.90 -9.43 -3.91
N SER A 101 6.93 -10.26 -4.06
CA SER A 101 6.78 -11.65 -4.54
C SER A 101 6.04 -12.54 -3.54
N LEU A 102 6.40 -12.48 -2.25
CA LEU A 102 5.71 -13.24 -1.21
C LEU A 102 4.27 -12.78 -1.02
N GLY A 103 4.03 -11.47 -1.01
CA GLY A 103 2.69 -10.90 -0.89
C GLY A 103 1.78 -11.30 -2.06
N THR A 104 2.30 -11.21 -3.29
CA THR A 104 1.53 -11.62 -4.48
C THR A 104 1.25 -13.12 -4.50
N ALA A 105 2.22 -13.96 -4.15
CA ALA A 105 2.03 -15.42 -4.06
C ALA A 105 0.99 -15.80 -3.00
N LEU A 106 1.06 -15.17 -1.82
CA LEU A 106 0.10 -15.38 -0.73
C LEU A 106 -1.32 -14.98 -1.16
N LEU A 107 -1.49 -13.77 -1.68
CA LEU A 107 -2.80 -13.25 -2.07
C LEU A 107 -3.41 -14.03 -3.24
N ASN A 108 -2.59 -14.46 -4.21
CA ASN A 108 -3.05 -15.32 -5.30
C ASN A 108 -3.51 -16.69 -4.78
N THR A 109 -2.77 -17.28 -3.84
CA THR A 109 -3.16 -18.55 -3.22
C THR A 109 -4.49 -18.40 -2.48
N ILE A 110 -4.65 -17.35 -1.67
CA ILE A 110 -5.91 -17.06 -0.96
C ILE A 110 -7.07 -16.88 -1.95
N ALA A 111 -6.88 -16.10 -3.01
CA ALA A 111 -7.90 -15.87 -4.02
C ALA A 111 -8.34 -17.19 -4.70
N ALA A 112 -7.37 -18.00 -5.12
CA ALA A 112 -7.63 -19.28 -5.80
C ALA A 112 -8.30 -20.31 -4.87
N THR A 113 -7.82 -20.42 -3.62
CA THR A 113 -8.42 -21.32 -2.62
C THR A 113 -9.85 -20.89 -2.29
N ALA A 114 -10.09 -19.60 -2.04
CA ALA A 114 -11.43 -19.08 -1.74
C ALA A 114 -12.40 -19.27 -2.92
N ALA A 115 -11.94 -19.04 -4.15
CA ALA A 115 -12.75 -19.30 -5.35
C ALA A 115 -13.13 -20.77 -5.48
N THR A 116 -12.17 -21.68 -5.26
CA THR A 116 -12.39 -23.13 -5.32
C THR A 116 -13.37 -23.59 -4.24
N SER A 117 -13.14 -23.20 -2.98
CA SER A 117 -14.02 -23.55 -1.84
C SER A 117 -15.44 -23.00 -1.99
N TYR A 118 -15.59 -21.82 -2.58
CA TYR A 118 -16.90 -21.27 -2.90
C TYR A 118 -17.62 -22.13 -3.93
N MET A 119 -16.92 -22.56 -4.99
CA MET A 119 -17.52 -23.36 -6.04
C MET A 119 -17.89 -24.78 -5.59
N THR A 120 -17.09 -25.40 -4.72
CA THR A 120 -17.43 -26.72 -4.16
C THR A 120 -18.67 -26.67 -3.27
N SER A 121 -18.87 -25.57 -2.55
CA SER A 121 -20.01 -25.37 -1.65
C SER A 121 -21.28 -24.87 -2.38
N ASN A 122 -21.14 -24.40 -3.62
CA ASN A 122 -22.22 -23.82 -4.42
C ASN A 122 -22.19 -24.37 -5.85
N PRO A 123 -22.48 -25.68 -6.04
CA PRO A 123 -22.37 -26.34 -7.34
C PRO A 123 -23.33 -25.76 -8.40
N ASP A 124 -24.41 -25.10 -7.98
CA ASP A 124 -25.42 -24.49 -8.86
C ASP A 124 -24.99 -23.14 -9.46
N LYS A 125 -23.86 -22.58 -9.01
CA LYS A 125 -23.35 -21.28 -9.46
C LYS A 125 -22.40 -21.43 -10.65
N THR A 126 -22.28 -20.37 -11.45
CA THR A 126 -21.34 -20.35 -12.58
C THR A 126 -19.92 -19.94 -12.13
N PRO A 127 -18.86 -20.34 -12.86
CA PRO A 127 -17.47 -20.05 -12.49
C PRO A 127 -17.12 -18.56 -12.18
N PRO A 128 -17.72 -17.55 -12.85
CA PRO A 128 -17.47 -16.16 -12.52
C PRO A 128 -17.77 -15.78 -11.06
N PHE A 129 -18.76 -16.41 -10.42
CA PHE A 129 -19.08 -16.13 -9.02
C PHE A 129 -17.96 -16.54 -8.06
N GLY A 130 -17.34 -17.70 -8.29
CA GLY A 130 -16.19 -18.15 -7.50
C GLY A 130 -15.01 -17.18 -7.62
N ILE A 131 -14.72 -16.71 -8.83
CA ILE A 131 -13.63 -15.74 -9.08
C ILE A 131 -13.89 -14.42 -8.36
N THR A 132 -15.10 -13.86 -8.45
CA THR A 132 -15.46 -12.63 -7.73
C THR A 132 -15.36 -12.81 -6.22
N HIS A 133 -15.79 -13.95 -5.69
CA HIS A 133 -15.63 -14.25 -4.26
C HIS A 133 -14.16 -14.34 -3.86
N GLY A 134 -13.33 -15.01 -4.66
CA GLY A 134 -11.88 -15.09 -4.44
C GLY A 134 -11.21 -13.72 -4.36
N PHE A 135 -11.51 -12.81 -5.29
CA PHE A 135 -11.01 -11.44 -5.25
C PHE A 135 -11.52 -10.65 -4.04
N THR A 136 -12.79 -10.82 -3.69
CA THR A 136 -13.39 -10.17 -2.51
C THR A 136 -12.66 -10.58 -1.23
N VAL A 137 -12.36 -11.88 -1.07
CA VAL A 137 -11.59 -12.39 0.06
C VAL A 137 -10.16 -11.85 0.04
N ALA A 138 -9.49 -11.88 -1.13
CA ALA A 138 -8.13 -11.38 -1.26
C ALA A 138 -8.01 -9.88 -0.94
N PHE A 139 -8.95 -9.06 -1.40
CA PHE A 139 -8.99 -7.63 -1.05
C PHE A 139 -9.24 -7.41 0.44
N THR A 140 -10.11 -8.21 1.06
CA THR A 140 -10.38 -8.13 2.51
C THR A 140 -9.14 -8.49 3.32
N VAL A 141 -8.45 -9.57 2.97
CA VAL A 141 -7.19 -9.96 3.62
C VAL A 141 -6.12 -8.89 3.40
N SER A 142 -6.02 -8.34 2.18
CA SER A 142 -5.08 -7.25 1.88
C SER A 142 -5.34 -6.02 2.75
N ALA A 143 -6.61 -5.64 2.93
CA ALA A 143 -6.99 -4.53 3.81
C ALA A 143 -6.59 -4.82 5.27
N ALA A 144 -6.82 -6.03 5.76
CA ALA A 144 -6.40 -6.43 7.10
C ALA A 144 -4.86 -6.37 7.25
N LEU A 145 -4.10 -6.83 6.26
CA LEU A 145 -2.63 -6.75 6.26
C LEU A 145 -2.14 -5.29 6.29
N LEU A 146 -2.78 -4.38 5.55
CA LEU A 146 -2.44 -2.95 5.62
C LEU A 146 -2.74 -2.33 6.98
N LEU A 147 -3.85 -2.72 7.62
CA LEU A 147 -4.19 -2.25 8.97
C LEU A 147 -3.22 -2.80 10.03
N VAL A 148 -2.84 -4.08 9.93
CA VAL A 148 -1.77 -4.64 10.78
C VAL A 148 -0.46 -3.89 10.55
N GLY A 149 -0.12 -3.60 9.29
CA GLY A 149 1.01 -2.77 8.93
C GLY A 149 0.93 -1.38 9.56
N ALA A 150 -0.25 -0.75 9.60
CA ALA A 150 -0.46 0.55 10.23
C ALA A 150 -0.22 0.51 11.74
N VAL A 151 -0.68 -0.55 12.41
CA VAL A 151 -0.44 -0.78 13.84
C VAL A 151 1.05 -0.99 14.10
N VAL A 152 1.72 -1.87 13.35
CA VAL A 152 3.16 -2.13 13.49
C VAL A 152 3.95 -0.83 13.28
N LEU A 153 3.64 -0.10 12.21
CA LEU A 153 4.28 1.18 11.90
C LEU A 153 4.08 2.20 13.02
N PHE A 154 2.85 2.30 13.53
CA PHE A 154 2.53 3.21 14.62
C PHE A 154 3.36 2.92 15.88
N PHE A 155 3.65 1.66 16.19
CA PHE A 155 4.47 1.31 17.36
C PHE A 155 5.99 1.36 17.11
N PHE A 156 6.45 0.96 15.93
CA PHE A 156 7.89 0.81 15.65
C PHE A 156 8.56 2.06 15.08
N ILE A 157 7.83 2.93 14.37
CA ILE A 157 8.41 4.18 13.87
C ILE A 157 8.38 5.25 14.96
N ASN A 158 9.57 5.59 15.46
CA ASN A 158 9.83 6.70 16.38
C ASN A 158 10.76 7.77 15.79
N ILE A 159 10.89 7.84 14.47
CA ILE A 159 11.71 8.84 13.80
C ILE A 159 10.95 10.18 13.79
N GLY A 160 11.51 11.17 14.50
CA GLY A 160 10.96 12.52 14.64
C GLY A 160 11.19 13.39 13.39
N LYS A 161 10.54 14.56 13.37
CA LYS A 161 10.64 15.54 12.25
C LYS A 161 12.07 16.04 12.01
N GLU A 162 12.86 16.09 13.08
CA GLU A 162 14.23 16.63 13.12
C GLU A 162 15.19 15.85 12.21
N ALA A 163 15.03 14.53 12.13
CA ALA A 163 15.77 13.64 11.24
C ALA A 163 15.59 14.01 9.75
N VAL A 164 14.36 14.35 9.34
CA VAL A 164 14.06 14.63 7.94
C VAL A 164 14.65 15.98 7.49
N VAL A 165 14.66 16.97 8.39
CA VAL A 165 15.16 18.34 8.11
C VAL A 165 16.68 18.37 7.93
N GLU A 166 17.42 17.55 8.67
CA GLU A 166 18.89 17.51 8.59
C GLU A 166 19.40 17.01 7.21
N THR A 167 18.61 16.18 6.53
CA THR A 167 18.94 15.65 5.21
C THR A 167 18.85 16.72 4.11
N GLU A 168 17.87 17.64 4.18
CA GLU A 168 17.79 18.76 3.22
C GLU A 168 18.91 19.79 3.44
N GLY A 169 19.30 20.04 4.70
CA GLY A 169 20.44 20.92 5.02
C GLY A 169 21.77 20.37 4.48
N ALA A 170 21.96 19.04 4.50
CA ALA A 170 23.17 18.39 4.00
C ALA A 170 23.27 18.33 2.46
N ILE A 171 22.15 18.43 1.73
CA ILE A 171 22.12 18.45 0.25
C ILE A 171 22.21 19.88 -0.29
N ALA A 172 21.89 20.89 0.53
CA ALA A 172 21.92 22.30 0.18
C ALA A 172 23.31 22.98 0.39
N HIS A 173 24.31 22.25 0.87
CA HIS A 173 25.70 22.70 1.05
C HIS A 173 26.65 21.90 0.16
#